data_AF-A0A4Y2I282-F1
#
_entry.id   AF-A0A4Y2I282-F1
#
_cell.length_a   1.000
_cell.length_b   1.000
_cell.length_c   1.000
_cell.angle_alpha   90.00
_cell.angle_beta   90.00
_cell.angle_gamma   90.00
#
_symmetry.space_group_name_H-M   'P 1'
#
loop_
_entity.id
_entity.type
_entity.pdbx_description
1 polymer ?
#
loop_
_entity_poly.entity_id
_entity_poly.type
_entity_poly.pdbx_seq_one_letter_code
_entity_poly.pdbx_strand_id
1 'polypeptide(L)'
;AFIFVPQVNINRPFIFVPQVNIIRAFIFVPQVNIIRAFIFVPQVNINRASIDSKIYQFITGHGPFVTYHHRFGLSSYDRCVCGDNSYSNHYATDCPVTKPFHFTKPSAVNLSTWCQNIVQNKISLAQLVNIMKILQERRHDIIISLRKTFLAFTSN
;
A
#
# COMPACT_ATOMS: atom_id res chain seq x y z
N ALA A 1 22.36 15.46 7.26
CA ALA A 1 22.47 16.67 8.10
C ALA A 1 22.72 16.24 9.54
N PHE A 2 23.78 16.74 10.17
CA PHE A 2 24.06 16.48 11.58
C PHE A 2 23.22 17.44 12.42
N ILE A 3 22.45 16.93 13.39
CA ILE A 3 21.70 17.78 14.32
C ILE A 3 22.52 17.88 15.61
N PHE A 4 23.06 19.07 15.88
CA PHE A 4 23.69 19.39 17.16
C PHE A 4 22.59 19.82 18.14
N VAL A 5 22.54 19.19 19.31
CA VAL A 5 21.57 19.53 20.36
C VAL A 5 22.25 20.52 21.32
N PRO A 6 21.81 21.79 21.41
CA PRO A 6 22.31 22.65 22.46
C PRO A 6 21.72 22.12 23.77
N GLN A 7 22.59 21.80 24.72
CA GLN A 7 22.21 21.36 26.05
C GLN A 7 21.49 22.48 26.78
N VAL A 8 20.16 22.52 26.66
CA VAL A 8 19.33 23.34 27.53
C VAL A 8 18.14 22.51 27.99
N ASN A 9 18.26 22.04 29.24
CA ASN A 9 17.25 21.47 30.11
C ASN A 9 17.20 19.92 30.23
N ILE A 10 17.78 19.44 31.33
CA ILE A 10 18.18 18.05 31.66
C ILE A 10 17.00 17.08 31.90
N ASN A 11 15.73 17.53 31.87
CA ASN A 11 14.60 16.67 32.24
C ASN A 11 13.59 16.38 31.10
N ARG A 12 13.82 16.88 29.88
CA ARG A 12 12.91 16.61 28.74
C ARG A 12 13.60 16.77 27.39
N PRO A 13 14.29 15.73 26.89
CA PRO A 13 14.85 15.78 25.54
C PRO A 13 13.72 15.70 24.49
N PHE A 14 13.54 16.76 23.70
CA PHE A 14 12.64 16.79 22.56
C PHE A 14 13.44 16.64 21.26
N ILE A 15 13.11 15.63 20.46
CA ILE A 15 13.75 15.38 19.16
C ILE A 15 12.75 15.77 18.07
N PHE A 16 13.10 16.77 17.26
CA PHE A 16 12.31 17.19 16.10
C PHE A 16 12.98 16.70 14.81
N VAL A 17 12.33 15.75 14.11
CA VAL A 17 12.80 15.27 12.79
C VAL A 17 11.92 15.89 11.70
N PRO A 18 12.44 16.82 10.88
CA PRO A 18 11.68 17.42 9.79
C PRO A 18 11.40 16.39 8.67
N GLN A 19 10.19 16.43 8.13
CA GLN A 19 9.60 15.38 7.26
C GLN A 19 10.33 15.12 5.92
N VAL A 20 11.25 16.00 5.51
CA VAL A 20 11.89 15.94 4.18
C VAL A 20 13.08 14.96 4.08
N ASN A 21 13.51 14.31 5.18
CA ASN A 21 14.76 13.53 5.19
C ASN A 21 14.65 12.12 5.82
N ILE A 22 13.48 11.47 5.67
CA ILE A 22 13.19 10.15 6.26
C ILE A 22 14.07 9.00 5.70
N ILE A 23 14.65 9.15 4.50
CA ILE A 23 15.30 8.01 3.81
C ILE A 23 16.65 7.62 4.44
N ARG A 24 17.32 8.49 5.22
CA ARG A 24 18.63 8.19 5.87
C ARG A 24 18.80 8.86 7.24
N ALA A 25 17.90 8.60 8.18
CA ALA A 25 18.08 9.04 9.57
C ALA A 25 18.74 7.93 10.41
N PHE A 26 19.99 8.14 10.84
CA PHE A 26 20.65 7.31 11.87
C PHE A 26 20.68 8.08 13.20
N ILE A 27 20.20 7.46 14.27
CA ILE A 27 20.08 8.07 15.59
C ILE A 27 21.26 7.61 16.45
N PHE A 28 22.13 8.53 16.87
CA PHE A 28 23.17 8.26 17.86
C PHE A 28 22.75 8.85 19.21
N VAL A 29 22.43 7.99 20.18
CA VAL A 29 22.10 8.39 21.55
C VAL A 29 23.29 8.01 22.44
N PRO A 30 24.02 8.97 23.04
CA PRO A 30 25.02 8.64 24.04
C PRO A 30 24.27 8.09 25.27
N GLN A 31 24.53 6.84 25.63
CA GLN A 31 23.83 6.19 26.72
C GLN A 31 24.07 6.94 28.04
N VAL A 32 23.01 7.42 28.69
CA VAL A 32 22.60 7.02 30.04
C VAL A 32 21.12 7.40 30.24
N ASN A 33 20.30 6.47 30.75
CA ASN A 33 18.86 6.56 31.07
C ASN A 33 17.83 6.43 29.93
N ILE A 34 17.62 5.17 29.53
CA ILE A 34 16.74 4.68 28.46
C ILE A 34 15.32 4.28 28.96
N ILE A 35 14.90 4.60 30.19
CA ILE A 35 13.71 3.93 30.75
C ILE A 35 12.38 4.32 30.06
N ARG A 36 12.28 5.48 29.39
CA ARG A 36 11.11 5.83 28.55
C ARG A 36 11.50 6.78 27.42
N ALA A 37 12.03 6.24 26.34
CA ALA A 37 12.12 6.98 25.08
C ALA A 37 10.71 7.07 24.45
N PHE A 38 10.08 8.23 24.51
CA PHE A 38 8.84 8.49 23.78
C PHE A 38 9.18 8.91 22.35
N ILE A 39 9.01 7.99 21.40
CA ILE A 39 9.13 8.28 19.96
C ILE A 39 7.86 9.04 19.56
N PHE A 40 7.95 10.37 19.41
CA PHE A 40 6.88 11.16 18.81
C PHE A 40 7.05 11.15 17.29
N VAL A 41 6.47 10.14 16.63
CA VAL A 41 6.30 10.17 15.18
C VAL A 41 5.19 11.18 14.89
N PRO A 42 5.44 12.27 14.15
CA PRO A 42 4.37 13.20 13.82
C PRO A 42 3.31 12.43 13.05
N GLN A 43 2.11 12.35 13.62
CA GLN A 43 0.91 11.75 13.03
C GLN A 43 0.44 12.51 11.77
N VAL A 44 1.25 13.47 11.30
CA VAL A 44 1.10 14.22 10.06
C VAL A 44 1.20 13.24 8.88
N ASN A 45 0.04 12.64 8.67
CA ASN A 45 -0.50 12.06 7.47
C ASN A 45 -0.03 10.69 7.00
N ILE A 46 0.31 9.77 7.90
CA ILE A 46 0.45 8.35 7.55
C ILE A 46 -0.84 7.83 6.85
N ASN A 47 -2.02 8.32 7.26
CA ASN A 47 -3.29 7.99 6.63
C ASN A 47 -3.40 8.52 5.20
N ARG A 48 -3.04 9.79 4.93
CA ARG A 48 -3.03 10.32 3.55
C ARG A 48 -1.94 9.71 2.70
N ALA A 49 -0.73 9.52 3.24
CA ALA A 49 0.33 8.80 2.55
C ALA A 49 -0.11 7.36 2.19
N SER A 50 -0.85 6.69 3.08
CA SER A 50 -1.44 5.38 2.81
C SER A 50 -2.52 5.43 1.71
N ILE A 51 -3.35 6.47 1.70
CA ILE A 51 -4.35 6.68 0.64
C ILE A 51 -3.66 6.99 -0.71
N ASP A 52 -2.71 7.92 -0.73
CA ASP A 52 -1.94 8.32 -1.91
C ASP A 52 -1.20 7.11 -2.50
N SER A 53 -0.61 6.26 -1.64
CA SER A 53 0.02 5.01 -2.07
C SER A 53 -0.96 4.04 -2.73
N LYS A 54 -2.17 3.87 -2.18
CA LYS A 54 -3.22 3.01 -2.75
C LYS A 54 -3.71 3.54 -4.09
N ILE A 55 -3.90 4.85 -4.23
CA ILE A 55 -4.26 5.49 -5.49
C ILE A 55 -3.18 5.24 -6.54
N TYR A 56 -1.91 5.48 -6.20
CA TYR A 56 -0.79 5.28 -7.11
C TYR A 56 -0.69 3.84 -7.57
N GLN A 57 -0.78 2.88 -6.65
CA GLN A 57 -0.81 1.45 -6.95
C GLN A 57 -1.93 1.10 -7.92
N PHE A 58 -3.15 1.58 -7.69
CA PHE A 58 -4.27 1.32 -8.58
C PHE A 58 -4.06 1.87 -9.99
N ILE A 59 -3.65 3.14 -10.12
CA ILE A 59 -3.46 3.81 -11.42
C ILE A 59 -2.36 3.12 -12.22
N THR A 60 -1.25 2.77 -11.57
CA THR A 60 -0.10 2.13 -12.23
C THR A 60 -0.27 0.63 -12.41
N GLY A 61 -1.30 0.04 -11.78
CA GLY A 61 -1.46 -1.41 -11.72
C GLY A 61 -0.40 -2.12 -10.87
N HIS A 62 0.29 -1.40 -9.97
CA HIS A 62 1.27 -1.95 -9.04
C HIS A 62 0.65 -2.46 -7.74
N GLY A 63 1.37 -3.30 -7.01
CA GLY A 63 0.96 -3.75 -5.68
C GLY A 63 0.20 -5.08 -5.75
N PRO A 64 -1.05 -5.17 -5.25
CA PRO A 64 -1.71 -6.45 -5.00
C PRO A 64 -2.32 -7.12 -6.25
N PHE A 65 -2.03 -6.64 -7.45
CA PHE A 65 -2.64 -7.13 -8.69
C PHE A 65 -1.90 -8.36 -9.24
N VAL A 66 -2.63 -9.37 -9.71
CA VAL A 66 -2.03 -10.63 -10.18
C VAL A 66 -1.19 -10.41 -11.44
N THR A 67 -1.62 -9.56 -12.36
CA THR A 67 -0.83 -9.17 -13.55
C THR A 67 0.55 -8.63 -13.17
N TYR A 68 0.61 -7.76 -12.14
CA TYR A 68 1.87 -7.24 -11.62
C TYR A 68 2.71 -8.36 -11.01
N HIS A 69 2.14 -9.18 -10.14
CA HIS A 69 2.88 -10.30 -9.54
C HIS A 69 3.44 -11.26 -10.60
N HIS A 70 2.66 -11.62 -11.61
CA HIS A 70 3.11 -12.50 -12.70
C HIS A 70 4.27 -11.89 -13.49
N ARG A 71 4.14 -10.61 -13.88
CA ARG A 71 5.19 -9.89 -14.62
C ARG A 71 6.53 -9.85 -13.88
N PHE A 72 6.51 -9.82 -12.55
CA PHE A 72 7.71 -9.78 -11.71
C PHE A 72 8.10 -11.15 -11.13
N GLY A 73 7.51 -12.24 -11.61
CA GLY A 73 7.86 -13.61 -11.18
C GLY A 73 7.45 -13.95 -9.74
N LEU A 74 6.56 -13.16 -9.14
CA LEU A 74 6.03 -13.39 -7.79
C LEU A 74 4.82 -14.34 -7.77
N SER A 75 4.22 -14.59 -8.93
CA SER A 75 3.08 -15.50 -9.11
C SER A 75 3.25 -16.28 -10.42
N SER A 76 2.95 -17.57 -10.42
CA SER A 76 2.89 -18.41 -11.62
C SER A 76 1.56 -18.28 -12.38
N TYR A 77 0.58 -17.60 -11.78
CA TYR A 77 -0.74 -17.36 -12.38
C TYR A 77 -0.86 -15.90 -12.82
N ASP A 78 -1.49 -15.68 -13.98
CA ASP A 78 -1.62 -14.38 -14.65
C ASP A 78 -3.05 -13.80 -14.62
N ARG A 79 -4.03 -14.55 -14.13
CA ARG A 79 -5.45 -14.16 -14.13
C ARG A 79 -6.01 -13.87 -12.73
N CYS A 80 -7.19 -13.26 -12.68
CA CYS A 80 -7.89 -13.03 -11.43
C CYS A 80 -8.45 -14.34 -10.86
N VAL A 81 -8.75 -14.38 -9.56
CA VAL A 81 -9.41 -15.54 -8.91
C VAL A 81 -10.78 -15.87 -9.52
N CYS A 82 -11.44 -14.90 -10.16
CA CYS A 82 -12.69 -15.12 -10.88
C CYS A 82 -12.50 -15.62 -12.32
N GLY A 83 -11.26 -15.87 -12.76
CA GLY A 83 -10.94 -16.39 -14.09
C GLY A 83 -10.70 -15.34 -15.19
N ASP A 84 -11.08 -14.08 -14.93
CA ASP A 84 -10.91 -12.96 -15.87
C ASP A 84 -9.51 -12.31 -15.83
N ASN A 85 -9.33 -11.26 -16.64
CA ASN A 85 -8.14 -10.43 -16.60
C ASN A 85 -7.90 -9.87 -15.19
N SER A 86 -6.62 -9.66 -14.84
CA SER A 86 -6.21 -9.22 -13.50
C SER A 86 -5.65 -7.80 -13.48
N TYR A 87 -6.12 -6.96 -14.41
CA TYR A 87 -5.78 -5.54 -14.45
C TYR A 87 -6.53 -4.78 -13.34
N SER A 88 -6.01 -3.61 -12.96
CA SER A 88 -6.57 -2.84 -11.84
C SER A 88 -8.03 -2.44 -12.05
N ASN A 89 -8.38 -2.02 -13.27
CA ASN A 89 -9.75 -1.64 -13.63
C ASN A 89 -10.76 -2.79 -13.46
N HIS A 90 -10.39 -4.04 -13.75
CA HIS A 90 -11.28 -5.20 -13.55
C HIS A 90 -11.76 -5.32 -12.11
N TYR A 91 -10.88 -5.11 -11.12
CA TYR A 91 -11.26 -5.11 -9.71
C TYR A 91 -12.19 -3.96 -9.32
N ALA A 92 -12.24 -2.92 -10.13
CA ALA A 92 -13.08 -1.76 -9.89
C ALA A 92 -14.44 -1.84 -10.59
N THR A 93 -14.60 -2.70 -11.60
CA THR A 93 -15.79 -2.71 -12.47
C THR A 93 -16.46 -4.06 -12.64
N ASP A 94 -15.72 -5.17 -12.59
CA ASP A 94 -16.23 -6.48 -13.01
C ASP A 94 -15.99 -7.59 -11.95
N CYS A 95 -14.95 -7.49 -11.13
CA CYS A 95 -14.54 -8.58 -10.24
C CYS A 95 -15.59 -8.92 -9.16
N PRO A 96 -16.06 -10.17 -9.05
CA PRO A 96 -17.01 -10.56 -8.01
C PRO A 96 -16.51 -10.33 -6.57
N VAL A 97 -15.19 -10.36 -6.36
CA VAL A 97 -14.55 -10.14 -5.04
C VAL A 97 -14.84 -8.75 -4.47
N THR A 98 -15.05 -7.77 -5.35
CA THR A 98 -15.20 -6.35 -5.00
C THR A 98 -16.58 -5.81 -5.38
N LYS A 99 -17.54 -6.70 -5.68
CA LYS A 99 -18.90 -6.37 -6.16
C LYS A 99 -19.61 -5.25 -5.40
N PRO A 100 -19.55 -5.15 -4.06
CA PRO A 100 -20.20 -4.05 -3.33
C PRO A 100 -19.64 -2.65 -3.60
N PHE A 101 -18.44 -2.57 -4.20
CA PHE A 101 -17.69 -1.32 -4.41
C PHE A 101 -17.49 -1.00 -5.89
N HIS A 102 -18.21 -1.66 -6.78
CA HIS A 102 -18.05 -1.46 -8.22
C HIS A 102 -18.41 -0.04 -8.65
N PHE A 103 -17.59 0.49 -9.53
CA PHE A 103 -17.87 1.69 -10.29
C PHE A 103 -18.49 1.33 -11.64
N THR A 104 -19.13 2.31 -12.26
CA THR A 104 -19.55 2.21 -13.66
C THR A 104 -18.33 1.98 -14.54
N LYS A 105 -18.42 0.98 -15.42
CA LYS A 105 -17.34 0.61 -16.34
C LYS A 105 -17.04 1.76 -17.30
N PRO A 106 -15.77 2.22 -17.41
CA PRO A 106 -15.40 3.24 -18.37
C PRO A 106 -15.33 2.68 -19.78
N SER A 107 -15.52 3.53 -20.78
CA SER A 107 -15.06 3.23 -22.13
C SER A 107 -13.53 3.30 -22.18
N ALA A 108 -12.90 2.55 -23.10
CA ALA A 108 -11.44 2.53 -23.23
C ALA A 108 -10.83 3.93 -23.45
N VAL A 109 -11.53 4.79 -24.20
CA VAL A 109 -11.10 6.18 -24.49
C VAL A 109 -11.13 7.08 -23.25
N ASN A 110 -12.05 6.81 -22.32
CA ASN A 110 -12.30 7.67 -21.15
C ASN A 110 -11.64 7.15 -19.86
N LEU A 111 -10.75 6.17 -19.93
CA LEU A 111 -10.14 5.54 -18.75
C LEU A 111 -9.40 6.54 -17.86
N SER A 112 -8.67 7.50 -18.45
CA SER A 112 -7.94 8.53 -17.72
C SER A 112 -8.89 9.46 -16.94
N THR A 113 -9.91 10.00 -17.62
CA THR A 113 -10.94 10.85 -17.00
C THR A 113 -11.70 10.10 -15.91
N TRP A 114 -11.99 8.81 -16.13
CA TRP A 114 -12.64 7.97 -15.14
C TRP A 114 -11.80 7.82 -13.86
N CYS A 115 -10.49 7.55 -13.98
CA CYS A 115 -9.58 7.51 -12.84
C CYS A 115 -9.54 8.86 -12.09
N GLN A 116 -9.50 9.98 -12.83
CA GLN A 116 -9.52 11.31 -12.23
C GLN A 116 -10.79 11.56 -11.41
N ASN A 117 -11.96 11.17 -11.94
CA ASN A 117 -13.23 11.32 -11.23
C ASN A 117 -13.29 10.49 -9.95
N ILE A 118 -12.71 9.29 -9.93
CA ILE A 118 -12.61 8.47 -8.73
C ILE A 118 -11.76 9.15 -7.66
N VAL A 119 -10.62 9.74 -8.04
CA VAL A 119 -9.69 10.40 -7.11
C VAL A 119 -10.27 11.72 -6.56
N GLN A 120 -11.01 12.46 -7.38
CA GLN A 120 -11.58 13.76 -7.00
C GLN A 120 -12.82 13.62 -6.09
N ASN A 121 -13.61 12.55 -6.26
CA ASN A 121 -14.80 12.32 -5.46
C ASN A 121 -14.47 11.55 -4.17
N LYS A 122 -14.79 12.12 -3.00
CA LYS A 122 -14.49 11.51 -1.68
C LYS A 122 -15.16 10.15 -1.47
N ILE A 123 -16.39 9.96 -1.96
CA ILE A 123 -17.13 8.70 -1.82
C ILE A 123 -16.49 7.65 -2.71
N SER A 124 -16.23 8.00 -3.97
CA SER A 124 -15.56 7.09 -4.91
C SER A 124 -14.16 6.72 -4.43
N LEU A 125 -13.41 7.67 -3.87
CA LEU A 125 -12.11 7.43 -3.29
C LEU A 125 -12.18 6.45 -2.10
N ALA A 126 -13.19 6.58 -1.23
CA ALA A 126 -13.40 5.64 -0.13
C ALA A 126 -13.71 4.22 -0.65
N GLN A 127 -14.53 4.10 -1.70
CA GLN A 127 -14.79 2.81 -2.36
C GLN A 127 -13.51 2.21 -2.94
N LEU A 128 -12.67 3.02 -3.61
CA LEU A 128 -11.38 2.59 -4.14
C LEU A 128 -10.45 2.09 -3.02
N VAL A 129 -10.38 2.82 -1.91
CA VAL A 129 -9.57 2.42 -0.75
C VAL A 129 -10.05 1.09 -0.17
N ASN A 130 -11.37 0.84 -0.12
CA ASN A 130 -11.94 -0.43 0.31
C ASN A 130 -11.58 -1.57 -0.65
N ILE A 131 -11.65 -1.35 -1.96
CA ILE A 131 -11.17 -2.30 -2.97
C ILE A 131 -9.71 -2.67 -2.69
N MET A 132 -8.84 -1.66 -2.59
CA MET A 132 -7.40 -1.88 -2.36
C MET A 132 -7.13 -2.61 -1.04
N LYS A 133 -7.92 -2.34 0.01
CA LYS A 133 -7.84 -3.04 1.29
C LYS A 133 -8.20 -4.51 1.15
N ILE A 134 -9.30 -4.84 0.46
CA ILE A 134 -9.71 -6.23 0.19
C ILE A 134 -8.61 -6.98 -0.56
N LEU A 135 -8.04 -6.37 -1.61
CA LEU A 135 -6.96 -6.98 -2.39
C LEU A 135 -5.70 -7.21 -1.56
N GLN A 136 -5.38 -6.28 -0.67
CA GLN A 136 -4.24 -6.37 0.23
C GLN A 136 -4.42 -7.44 1.32
N GLU A 137 -5.62 -7.59 1.87
CA GLU A 137 -5.94 -8.64 2.86
C GLU A 137 -5.92 -10.03 2.22
N ARG A 138 -6.43 -10.14 0.99
CA ARG A 138 -6.44 -11.36 0.17
C ARG A 138 -5.05 -11.76 -0.34
N ARG A 139 -3.99 -10.95 -0.15
CA ARG A 139 -2.60 -11.35 -0.51
C ARG A 139 -2.13 -12.62 0.19
N HIS A 140 -2.76 -13.00 1.30
CA HIS A 140 -2.49 -14.28 1.96
C HIS A 140 -2.91 -15.49 1.10
N ASP A 141 -3.92 -15.36 0.25
CA ASP A 141 -4.33 -16.46 -0.65
C ASP A 141 -3.33 -16.68 -1.79
N ILE A 142 -2.65 -15.63 -2.24
CA ILE A 142 -1.58 -15.72 -3.25
C ILE A 142 -0.37 -16.47 -2.66
N ILE A 143 0.01 -16.17 -1.42
CA ILE A 143 1.12 -16.86 -0.73
C ILE A 143 0.72 -18.30 -0.36
N ILE A 144 -0.52 -18.55 0.06
CA ILE A 144 -1.01 -19.91 0.40
C ILE A 144 -1.16 -20.77 -0.87
N SER A 145 -1.58 -20.20 -2.00
CA SER A 145 -1.61 -20.90 -3.29
C SER A 145 -0.21 -21.30 -3.75
N LEU A 146 0.78 -20.40 -3.64
CA LEU A 146 2.19 -20.71 -3.88
C LEU A 146 2.72 -21.82 -2.96
N ARG A 147 2.32 -21.83 -1.69
CA ARG A 147 2.69 -22.88 -0.72
C ARG A 147 2.08 -24.24 -1.06
N LYS A 148 0.81 -24.28 -1.51
CA LYS A 148 0.15 -25.52 -1.95
C LYS A 148 0.76 -26.08 -3.22
N THR A 149 1.10 -25.24 -4.19
CA THR A 149 1.76 -25.65 -5.44
C THR A 149 3.19 -26.15 -5.19
N PHE A 150 3.96 -25.50 -4.31
CA PHE A 150 5.30 -25.95 -3.92
C PHE A 150 5.28 -27.30 -3.17
N LEU A 151 4.30 -27.52 -2.28
CA LEU A 151 4.14 -28.81 -1.59
C LEU A 151 3.70 -29.94 -2.54
N ALA A 152 2.86 -29.64 -3.54
CA ALA A 152 2.50 -30.61 -4.58
C ALA A 152 3.66 -30.98 -5.52
N PHE A 153 4.65 -30.09 -5.66
CA PHE A 153 5.85 -30.31 -6.48
C PHE A 153 6.96 -31.08 -5.75
N THR A 154 6.93 -31.10 -4.42
CA THR A 154 7.92 -31.79 -3.57
C THR A 154 7.44 -33.13 -3.04
N SER A 155 6.19 -33.51 -3.35
CA SER A 155 5.59 -34.80 -2.97
C SER A 155 5.50 -35.82 -4.12
N ASN A 156 6.18 -35.58 -5.25
CA ASN A 156 6.35 -36.53 -6.36
C ASN A 156 7.84 -36.81 -6.59
#